data_AF-A0A538D5L7-F1
#
_entry.id   AF-A0A538D5L7-F1
#
_cell.length_a   1.000
_cell.length_b   1.000
_cell.length_c   1.000
_cell.angle_alpha   90.00
_cell.angle_beta   90.00
_cell.angle_gamma   90.00
#
_symmetry.space_group_name_H-M   'P 1'
#
loop_
_entity.id
_entity.type
_entity.pdbx_description
1 polymer ?
#
loop_
_entity_poly.entity_id
_entity_poly.type
_entity_poly.pdbx_seq_one_letter_code
_entity_poly.pdbx_strand_id
1 'polypeptide(L)'
;MVKGELQLLLLAREAEEEVGRLELAVANDREFSTELEPERLVEGPALLGVSNPIHRVQVARHGAILSTVHPRSAGASRLAGLRLSSGCTGHRVAGTLLVVASTSTNVGSGSGPPTAIGTGGAAASVETIATQAAIDTLKRGGNAVDAAVAAAGVLGVTEPFSCGIGGGGFMVVRTAGGPVTTIDGRETAPTAMTPTSFWVGSPPAPLPFNDARFSGLSVGVPGTVATWAEALARYGTMTLAQVLQPGIQVARHGFVVDQTFFDQTQQNVDYFDDVPTTAALFLDPDGTPHDVGSVFTNPELAATYQRIAHLGPKGFYRGAVADALVDTVKHPVISPTANHTWRPGVMGMRDLHTYVAPTRTPTHVNYRGLDVYSMGPPSSGGSTVGEALNILEGYPLSSMTRVDALHYYLEASRYSFADRNAYLADPDYFDVPLSGLLSKDYAATRRALITTTAAPGAVPPGNPYPYNTGVGEAASTALQSETTTHLTTSDKWGNVVSYTFTIESTGGSGLAVPGFGFLLNNEL
;
A
#
# COMPACT_ATOMS: atom_id res chain seq x y z
N MET A 1 -34.88 10.80 -51.72
CA MET A 1 -35.08 12.24 -51.46
C MET A 1 -36.10 12.35 -50.33
N VAL A 2 -35.68 12.89 -49.18
CA VAL A 2 -36.49 13.48 -48.09
C VAL A 2 -37.35 12.55 -47.18
N LYS A 3 -36.91 12.47 -45.92
CA LYS A 3 -37.60 12.57 -44.59
C LYS A 3 -39.06 12.07 -44.52
N GLY A 4 -39.51 11.31 -43.51
CA GLY A 4 -38.96 11.03 -42.18
C GLY A 4 -40.13 11.08 -41.19
N GLU A 5 -40.33 10.02 -40.39
CA GLU A 5 -41.15 10.04 -39.17
C GLU A 5 -40.85 8.73 -38.40
N LEU A 6 -40.12 8.85 -37.30
CA LEU A 6 -39.91 7.78 -36.33
C LEU A 6 -40.41 8.30 -34.99
N GLN A 7 -41.50 7.70 -34.51
CA GLN A 7 -42.14 7.99 -33.24
C GLN A 7 -41.21 7.60 -32.08
N LEU A 8 -41.11 8.50 -31.09
CA LEU A 8 -40.56 8.20 -29.76
C LEU A 8 -41.48 7.20 -29.04
N LEU A 9 -40.91 6.04 -28.67
CA LEU A 9 -41.39 5.22 -27.57
C LEU A 9 -40.33 5.24 -26.48
N LEU A 10 -40.62 5.99 -25.40
CA LEU A 10 -39.96 5.87 -24.12
C LEU A 10 -40.30 4.50 -23.52
N LEU A 11 -39.30 3.64 -23.36
CA LEU A 11 -39.34 2.55 -22.39
C LEU A 11 -38.10 2.65 -21.52
N ALA A 12 -38.33 2.99 -20.25
CA ALA A 12 -37.38 2.79 -19.19
C ALA A 12 -36.98 1.30 -19.16
N ARG A 13 -35.70 1.01 -19.32
CA ARG A 13 -35.12 -0.25 -18.91
C ARG A 13 -33.94 0.05 -18.00
N GLU A 14 -34.07 -0.49 -16.79
CA GLU A 14 -33.04 -0.63 -15.78
C GLU A 14 -31.78 -1.19 -16.44
N ALA A 15 -30.66 -0.48 -16.29
CA ALA A 15 -29.36 -1.02 -16.62
C ALA A 15 -28.96 -1.94 -15.47
N GLU A 16 -29.18 -3.24 -15.62
CA GLU A 16 -28.45 -4.25 -14.85
C GLU A 16 -26.99 -4.19 -15.27
N GLU A 17 -26.14 -3.76 -14.35
CA GLU A 17 -24.69 -3.88 -14.46
C GLU A 17 -24.32 -5.36 -14.25
N GLU A 18 -24.10 -6.09 -15.34
CA GLU A 18 -23.46 -7.41 -15.27
C GLU A 18 -22.00 -7.22 -14.85
N VAL A 19 -21.74 -7.34 -13.56
CA VAL A 19 -20.39 -7.50 -13.01
C VAL A 19 -19.89 -8.88 -13.42
N GLY A 20 -19.22 -8.96 -14.57
CA GLY A 20 -18.47 -10.13 -15.00
C GLY A 20 -17.35 -10.44 -14.00
N ARG A 21 -17.58 -11.39 -13.10
CA ARG A 21 -16.55 -11.89 -12.20
C ARG A 21 -15.48 -12.63 -12.98
N LEU A 22 -14.23 -12.21 -12.82
CA LEU A 22 -13.07 -13.03 -13.17
C LEU A 22 -12.80 -13.98 -12.00
N GLU A 23 -13.49 -15.12 -11.95
CA GLU A 23 -13.19 -16.16 -10.94
C GLU A 23 -11.97 -16.97 -11.37
N LEU A 24 -10.79 -16.60 -10.87
CA LEU A 24 -9.62 -17.48 -10.85
C LEU A 24 -9.81 -18.49 -9.71
N ALA A 25 -10.26 -19.69 -10.04
CA ALA A 25 -10.38 -20.78 -9.07
C ALA A 25 -9.01 -21.10 -8.45
N VAL A 26 -8.91 -20.94 -7.12
CA VAL A 26 -7.79 -21.43 -6.30
C VAL A 26 -8.18 -22.81 -5.81
N ALA A 27 -7.54 -23.85 -6.34
CA ALA A 27 -7.55 -25.18 -5.75
C ALA A 27 -6.20 -25.41 -5.05
N ASN A 28 -6.28 -25.76 -3.77
CA ASN A 28 -5.16 -26.24 -2.97
C ASN A 28 -4.81 -27.65 -3.42
N ASP A 29 -3.63 -27.87 -3.98
CA ASP A 29 -3.06 -29.21 -4.10
C ASP A 29 -1.68 -29.26 -3.43
N ARG A 30 -1.67 -29.95 -2.29
CA ARG A 30 -0.47 -30.58 -1.72
C ARG A 30 -0.32 -31.92 -2.41
N GLU A 31 0.72 -32.09 -3.23
CA GLU A 31 1.38 -33.38 -3.43
C GLU A 31 2.73 -33.12 -4.14
N PHE A 32 3.82 -33.22 -3.39
CA PHE A 32 5.19 -33.22 -3.93
C PHE A 32 5.60 -34.67 -4.18
N SER A 33 5.88 -35.03 -5.43
CA SER A 33 6.67 -36.21 -5.77
C SER A 33 8.15 -35.85 -5.75
N THR A 34 8.91 -36.57 -4.93
CA THR A 34 10.36 -36.45 -4.79
C THR A 34 11.09 -37.13 -5.94
N GLU A 35 11.81 -36.37 -6.77
CA GLU A 35 13.03 -36.84 -7.42
C GLU A 35 13.92 -35.63 -7.70
N LEU A 36 15.01 -35.53 -6.93
CA LEU A 36 16.08 -34.55 -7.07
C LEU A 36 17.30 -35.31 -7.61
N GLU A 37 17.85 -34.86 -8.72
CA GLU A 37 19.25 -35.13 -9.11
C GLU A 37 19.99 -33.78 -9.19
N PRO A 38 21.27 -33.72 -8.77
CA PRO A 38 21.88 -32.50 -8.24
C PRO A 38 22.88 -31.85 -9.19
N GLU A 39 22.92 -30.52 -9.22
CA GLU A 39 24.16 -29.79 -9.53
C GLU A 39 24.45 -28.70 -8.48
N ARG A 40 25.71 -28.71 -8.05
CA ARG A 40 26.29 -28.06 -6.88
C ARG A 40 26.66 -26.60 -7.13
N LEU A 41 26.55 -25.79 -6.07
CA LEU A 41 27.60 -24.95 -5.45
C LEU A 41 26.98 -24.30 -4.18
N VAL A 42 27.10 -24.93 -2.99
CA VAL A 42 28.01 -24.55 -1.87
C VAL A 42 27.90 -23.05 -1.55
N GLU A 43 27.22 -22.63 -0.47
CA GLU A 43 27.74 -22.59 0.91
C GLU A 43 26.75 -23.06 2.00
N GLY A 44 27.31 -23.46 3.15
CA GLY A 44 26.72 -24.30 4.19
C GLY A 44 25.92 -23.60 5.32
N PRO A 45 25.49 -24.37 6.34
CA PRO A 45 24.17 -24.24 6.96
C PRO A 45 24.18 -23.63 8.37
N ALA A 46 23.04 -23.04 8.76
CA ALA A 46 22.60 -23.03 10.15
C ALA A 46 21.24 -23.75 10.25
N LEU A 47 21.29 -24.95 10.85
CA LEU A 47 20.14 -25.73 11.31
C LEU A 47 19.70 -25.20 12.67
N LEU A 48 18.40 -25.01 12.88
CA LEU A 48 17.61 -25.58 13.98
C LEU A 48 16.13 -25.24 13.79
N GLY A 49 15.33 -26.27 13.58
CA GLY A 49 13.88 -26.16 13.41
C GLY A 49 13.12 -26.12 14.73
N VAL A 50 11.96 -25.46 14.70
CA VAL A 50 10.85 -25.75 15.61
C VAL A 50 9.55 -25.75 14.79
N SER A 51 8.91 -26.90 14.77
CA SER A 51 7.58 -27.15 14.26
C SER A 51 6.53 -26.80 15.33
N ASN A 52 5.52 -25.98 15.01
CA ASN A 52 4.19 -26.14 15.61
C ASN A 52 3.09 -25.36 14.85
N PRO A 53 1.95 -26.00 14.50
CA PRO A 53 0.82 -25.33 13.87
C PRO A 53 -0.26 -24.98 14.90
N ILE A 54 -0.59 -23.69 15.09
CA ILE A 54 -1.84 -23.27 15.74
C ILE A 54 -2.41 -22.04 15.04
N HIS A 55 -3.24 -22.27 14.01
CA HIS A 55 -4.28 -21.30 13.65
C HIS A 55 -5.49 -21.53 14.58
N ARG A 56 -5.75 -20.59 15.49
CA ARG A 56 -7.04 -20.45 16.16
C ARG A 56 -7.66 -19.12 15.74
N VAL A 57 -8.66 -19.21 14.86
CA VAL A 57 -9.59 -18.12 14.58
C VAL A 57 -10.45 -17.92 15.83
N GLN A 58 -10.31 -16.77 16.50
CA GLN A 58 -11.28 -16.34 17.51
C GLN A 58 -12.52 -15.80 16.80
N VAL A 59 -13.65 -16.50 16.96
CA VAL A 59 -14.97 -15.98 16.61
C VAL A 59 -15.51 -15.22 17.82
N ALA A 60 -15.46 -13.89 17.77
CA ALA A 60 -16.15 -13.04 18.75
C ALA A 60 -17.67 -13.09 18.48
N ARG A 61 -18.43 -13.77 19.34
CA ARG A 61 -19.89 -13.67 19.36
C ARG A 61 -20.30 -12.48 20.21
N HIS A 62 -21.07 -11.56 19.61
CA HIS A 62 -21.73 -10.47 20.32
C HIS A 62 -22.83 -11.05 21.24
N GLY A 63 -22.69 -10.83 22.55
CA GLY A 63 -23.75 -11.07 23.53
C GLY A 63 -24.68 -9.87 23.62
N ALA A 64 -25.99 -10.14 23.59
CA ALA A 64 -27.04 -9.13 23.70
C ALA A 64 -26.97 -8.38 25.04
N ILE A 65 -27.07 -7.05 24.98
CA ILE A 65 -27.24 -6.16 26.13
C ILE A 65 -28.67 -6.34 26.66
N LEU A 66 -28.80 -6.89 27.86
CA LEU A 66 -30.03 -6.81 28.66
C LEU A 66 -29.79 -5.83 29.81
N SER A 67 -30.50 -4.71 29.75
CA SER A 67 -30.60 -3.72 30.82
C SER A 67 -31.29 -4.32 32.05
N THR A 68 -30.64 -4.28 33.21
CA THR A 68 -31.36 -4.33 34.49
C THR A 68 -30.81 -3.31 35.46
N VAL A 69 -31.74 -2.50 35.96
CA VAL A 69 -31.59 -1.44 36.95
C VAL A 69 -31.20 -2.03 38.29
N HIS A 70 -30.21 -1.44 38.97
CA HIS A 70 -29.89 -1.72 40.37
C HIS A 70 -30.50 -0.67 41.29
N PRO A 71 -31.15 -1.07 42.39
CA PRO A 71 -31.19 -0.25 43.60
C PRO A 71 -30.32 -0.87 44.70
N ARG A 72 -29.43 0.00 45.22
CA ARG A 72 -28.83 0.11 46.57
C ARG A 72 -28.88 -1.10 47.51
N SER A 73 -27.70 -1.50 47.98
CA SER A 73 -27.49 -2.27 49.20
C SER A 73 -27.51 -1.38 50.44
N ALA A 74 -28.11 -1.90 51.52
CA ALA A 74 -27.84 -1.49 52.89
C ALA A 74 -27.82 -2.75 53.77
N GLY A 75 -26.73 -2.90 54.53
CA GLY A 75 -26.79 -3.37 55.91
C GLY A 75 -26.87 -4.88 56.21
N ALA A 76 -25.78 -5.36 56.80
CA ALA A 76 -25.74 -6.19 58.02
C ALA A 76 -25.83 -7.74 57.90
N SER A 77 -24.63 -8.33 58.11
CA SER A 77 -24.28 -9.15 59.28
C SER A 77 -24.67 -10.64 59.39
N ARG A 78 -23.63 -11.40 59.76
CA ARG A 78 -23.55 -12.67 60.54
C ARG A 78 -23.81 -13.97 59.75
N LEU A 79 -22.82 -14.86 59.58
CA LEU A 79 -22.08 -15.77 60.49
C LEU A 79 -22.70 -17.18 60.55
N ALA A 80 -21.82 -18.19 60.40
CA ALA A 80 -22.01 -19.65 60.50
C ALA A 80 -22.83 -20.28 59.36
N GLY A 81 -22.39 -21.31 58.63
CA GLY A 81 -21.40 -22.35 58.89
C GLY A 81 -22.13 -23.68 59.00
N LEU A 82 -22.10 -24.54 57.96
CA LEU A 82 -22.02 -26.00 58.12
C LEU A 82 -21.85 -26.72 56.77
N ARG A 83 -21.14 -27.84 56.85
CA ARG A 83 -20.72 -28.75 55.79
C ARG A 83 -21.84 -29.71 55.34
N LEU A 84 -21.62 -30.22 54.13
CA LEU A 84 -22.09 -31.46 53.48
C LEU A 84 -22.77 -32.52 54.38
N SER A 85 -23.86 -33.12 53.91
CA SER A 85 -23.83 -34.44 53.24
C SER A 85 -25.23 -35.02 52.98
N SER A 86 -25.37 -35.58 51.77
CA SER A 86 -26.03 -36.83 51.39
C SER A 86 -27.38 -37.24 51.98
N GLY A 87 -28.40 -37.30 51.11
CA GLY A 87 -29.63 -38.07 51.32
C GLY A 87 -30.29 -38.39 49.98
N CYS A 88 -30.03 -39.58 49.45
CA CYS A 88 -30.74 -40.16 48.30
C CYS A 88 -32.21 -40.43 48.64
N THR A 89 -33.12 -40.16 47.70
CA THR A 89 -34.28 -41.03 47.45
C THR A 89 -34.76 -40.76 46.04
N GLY A 90 -34.64 -41.79 45.20
CA GLY A 90 -34.99 -41.72 43.79
C GLY A 90 -36.49 -41.82 43.55
N HIS A 91 -36.94 -41.29 42.42
CA HIS A 91 -38.09 -41.79 41.67
C HIS A 91 -37.72 -41.71 40.19
N ARG A 92 -37.69 -42.88 39.53
CA ARG A 92 -37.57 -42.99 38.07
C ARG A 92 -38.95 -42.75 37.47
N VAL A 93 -39.09 -41.72 36.65
CA VAL A 93 -40.20 -41.57 35.71
C VAL A 93 -39.58 -41.52 34.33
N ALA A 94 -39.93 -42.49 33.50
CA ALA A 94 -39.52 -42.60 32.11
C ALA A 94 -40.18 -41.47 31.30
N GLY A 95 -39.39 -40.47 30.93
CA GLY A 95 -39.78 -39.42 29.99
C GLY A 95 -39.18 -39.71 28.61
N THR A 96 -40.06 -40.00 27.64
CA THR A 96 -39.73 -40.16 26.23
C THR A 96 -39.02 -38.91 25.71
N LEU A 97 -37.73 -39.04 25.38
CA LEU A 97 -36.92 -37.95 24.83
C LEU A 97 -37.30 -37.76 23.36
N LEU A 98 -38.07 -36.71 23.07
CA LEU A 98 -38.31 -36.22 21.72
C LEU A 98 -37.01 -35.59 21.22
N VAL A 99 -36.23 -36.33 20.42
CA VAL A 99 -35.06 -35.77 19.73
C VAL A 99 -35.57 -34.89 18.60
N VAL A 100 -35.71 -33.59 18.87
CA VAL A 100 -35.78 -32.59 17.81
C VAL A 100 -34.37 -32.50 17.24
N ALA A 101 -34.17 -33.14 16.09
CA ALA A 101 -32.96 -32.95 15.29
C ALA A 101 -32.95 -31.49 14.82
N SER A 102 -32.27 -30.63 15.58
CA SER A 102 -31.88 -29.31 15.11
C SER A 102 -30.96 -29.54 13.91
N THR A 103 -31.49 -29.46 12.70
CA THR A 103 -30.69 -29.32 11.49
C THR A 103 -29.95 -28.00 11.61
N SER A 104 -28.78 -28.02 12.22
CA SER A 104 -27.78 -26.99 12.05
C SER A 104 -27.47 -26.96 10.56
N THR A 105 -28.10 -26.03 9.85
CA THR A 105 -27.66 -25.60 8.53
C THR A 105 -26.24 -25.10 8.73
N ASN A 106 -25.27 -25.95 8.39
CA ASN A 106 -23.91 -25.52 8.14
C ASN A 106 -24.01 -24.52 6.99
N VAL A 107 -24.07 -23.24 7.33
CA VAL A 107 -23.71 -22.18 6.39
C VAL A 107 -22.26 -22.46 6.08
N GLY A 108 -22.01 -23.07 4.92
CA GLY A 108 -20.68 -23.39 4.46
C GLY A 108 -19.83 -22.13 4.57
N SER A 109 -18.69 -22.25 5.25
CA SER A 109 -17.61 -21.27 5.14
C SER A 109 -17.23 -21.20 3.67
N GLY A 110 -17.72 -20.17 2.97
CA GLY A 110 -17.38 -19.95 1.57
C GLY A 110 -15.86 -19.85 1.44
N SER A 111 -15.29 -20.69 0.58
CA SER A 111 -13.86 -20.74 0.24
C SER A 111 -13.41 -19.57 -0.66
N GLY A 112 -14.10 -18.43 -0.57
CA GLY A 112 -13.75 -17.22 -1.31
C GLY A 112 -12.81 -16.33 -0.50
N PRO A 113 -12.08 -15.42 -1.15
CA PRO A 113 -11.34 -14.38 -0.45
C PRO A 113 -12.29 -13.60 0.48
N PRO A 114 -11.81 -13.17 1.67
CA PRO A 114 -12.65 -12.45 2.62
C PRO A 114 -13.28 -11.23 1.96
N THR A 115 -14.60 -11.24 1.79
CA THR A 115 -15.36 -10.19 1.10
C THR A 115 -16.31 -9.53 2.10
N ALA A 116 -16.24 -8.20 2.20
CA ALA A 116 -17.18 -7.38 2.96
C ALA A 116 -18.08 -6.58 2.00
N ILE A 117 -19.37 -6.47 2.32
CA ILE A 117 -20.38 -5.82 1.47
C ILE A 117 -21.20 -4.82 2.33
N GLY A 118 -21.52 -3.66 1.76
CA GLY A 118 -22.32 -2.62 2.39
C GLY A 118 -22.81 -1.56 1.40
N THR A 119 -23.56 -0.56 1.87
CA THR A 119 -24.24 0.44 1.00
C THR A 119 -23.86 1.90 1.32
N GLY A 120 -22.97 2.15 2.27
CA GLY A 120 -22.56 3.50 2.69
C GLY A 120 -21.20 3.97 2.13
N GLY A 121 -20.45 3.06 1.53
CA GLY A 121 -19.05 3.22 1.15
C GLY A 121 -18.24 1.99 1.57
N ALA A 122 -17.02 1.88 1.05
CA ALA A 122 -16.11 0.79 1.34
C ALA A 122 -14.68 1.33 1.53
N ALA A 123 -13.87 0.56 2.25
CA ALA A 123 -12.45 0.80 2.39
C ALA A 123 -11.72 -0.54 2.43
N ALA A 124 -10.55 -0.59 1.80
CA ALA A 124 -9.63 -1.70 1.91
C ALA A 124 -8.21 -1.15 2.02
N SER A 125 -7.46 -1.64 3.00
CA SER A 125 -6.04 -1.37 3.19
C SER A 125 -5.39 -2.59 3.85
N VAL A 126 -4.06 -2.58 3.96
CA VAL A 126 -3.31 -3.67 4.62
C VAL A 126 -3.64 -3.80 6.11
N GLU A 127 -4.05 -2.69 6.76
CA GLU A 127 -4.28 -2.64 8.19
C GLU A 127 -5.74 -2.51 8.59
N THR A 128 -6.13 -3.25 9.63
CA THR A 128 -7.52 -3.23 10.12
C THR A 128 -7.86 -1.89 10.79
N ILE A 129 -6.93 -1.30 11.54
CA ILE A 129 -7.12 -0.02 12.23
C ILE A 129 -7.22 1.13 11.21
N ALA A 130 -6.43 1.08 10.13
CA ALA A 130 -6.51 2.06 9.04
C ALA A 130 -7.82 1.94 8.26
N THR A 131 -8.23 0.71 7.93
CA THR A 131 -9.53 0.44 7.30
C THR A 131 -10.67 0.95 8.18
N GLN A 132 -10.61 0.73 9.49
CA GLN A 132 -11.59 1.22 10.44
C GLN A 132 -11.64 2.75 10.49
N ALA A 133 -10.48 3.43 10.44
CA ALA A 133 -10.41 4.89 10.40
C ALA A 133 -11.04 5.48 9.12
N ALA A 134 -10.87 4.85 7.96
CA ALA A 134 -11.58 5.22 6.74
C ALA A 134 -13.10 5.05 6.90
N ILE A 135 -13.54 3.87 7.37
CA ILE A 135 -14.97 3.58 7.58
C ILE A 135 -15.61 4.57 8.56
N ASP A 136 -14.95 4.90 9.67
CA ASP A 136 -15.50 5.86 10.64
C ASP A 136 -15.48 7.30 10.13
N THR A 137 -14.57 7.62 9.22
CA THR A 137 -14.59 8.90 8.50
C THR A 137 -15.78 8.99 7.55
N LEU A 138 -16.08 7.93 6.80
CA LEU A 138 -17.29 7.84 5.98
C LEU A 138 -18.57 7.94 6.82
N LYS A 139 -18.63 7.25 7.98
CA LYS A 139 -19.79 7.33 8.90
C LYS A 139 -20.00 8.73 9.46
N ARG A 140 -18.94 9.51 9.66
CA ARG A 140 -19.01 10.91 10.11
C ARG A 140 -19.36 11.89 8.99
N GLY A 141 -19.66 11.39 7.79
CA GLY A 141 -20.10 12.19 6.65
C GLY A 141 -18.97 12.64 5.74
N GLY A 142 -17.74 12.17 5.94
CA GLY A 142 -16.64 12.37 5.00
C GLY A 142 -16.85 11.55 3.72
N ASN A 143 -16.17 11.92 2.65
CA ASN A 143 -16.20 11.23 1.37
C ASN A 143 -15.00 10.28 1.19
N ALA A 144 -14.91 9.63 0.02
CA ALA A 144 -13.83 8.68 -0.26
C ALA A 144 -12.44 9.31 -0.11
N VAL A 145 -12.27 10.58 -0.50
CA VAL A 145 -10.99 11.29 -0.37
C VAL A 145 -10.66 11.57 1.10
N ASP A 146 -11.63 12.03 1.89
CA ASP A 146 -11.45 12.22 3.33
C ASP A 146 -11.07 10.91 4.03
N ALA A 147 -11.74 9.81 3.65
CA ALA A 147 -11.50 8.47 4.18
C ALA A 147 -10.12 7.92 3.78
N ALA A 148 -9.69 8.16 2.55
CA ALA A 148 -8.37 7.76 2.06
C ALA A 148 -7.25 8.47 2.84
N VAL A 149 -7.36 9.78 3.07
CA VAL A 149 -6.37 10.54 3.85
C VAL A 149 -6.39 10.10 5.32
N ALA A 150 -7.56 9.81 5.89
CA ALA A 150 -7.67 9.32 7.26
C ALA A 150 -7.01 7.95 7.45
N ALA A 151 -7.22 7.01 6.52
CA ALA A 151 -6.52 5.73 6.51
C ALA A 151 -5.01 5.90 6.31
N ALA A 152 -4.58 6.72 5.36
CA ALA A 152 -3.17 7.00 5.11
C ALA A 152 -2.46 7.58 6.33
N GLY A 153 -3.11 8.47 7.06
CA GLY A 153 -2.60 9.01 8.33
C GLY A 153 -2.48 7.96 9.43
N VAL A 154 -3.31 6.91 9.45
CA VAL A 154 -3.13 5.78 10.37
C VAL A 154 -2.01 4.84 9.90
N LEU A 155 -1.97 4.53 8.60
CA LEU A 155 -0.92 3.70 8.01
C LEU A 155 0.48 4.30 8.22
N GLY A 156 0.64 5.63 8.13
CA GLY A 156 1.92 6.27 8.45
C GLY A 156 2.39 6.09 9.91
N VAL A 157 1.52 5.56 10.79
CA VAL A 157 1.85 5.20 12.18
C VAL A 157 2.03 3.70 12.33
N THR A 158 1.13 2.89 11.74
CA THR A 158 1.10 1.43 11.92
C THR A 158 2.00 0.67 10.96
N GLU A 159 2.29 1.26 9.80
CA GLU A 159 3.14 0.73 8.72
C GLU A 159 4.32 1.69 8.41
N PRO A 160 5.08 2.13 9.43
CA PRO A 160 6.07 3.21 9.28
C PRO A 160 7.24 2.81 8.37
N PHE A 161 7.45 1.51 8.15
CA PHE A 161 8.52 0.98 7.31
C PHE A 161 8.16 0.98 5.82
N SER A 162 6.87 1.12 5.48
CA SER A 162 6.43 1.08 4.08
C SER A 162 5.95 2.43 3.59
N CYS A 163 5.49 3.33 4.47
CA CYS A 163 4.89 4.59 4.07
C CYS A 163 4.92 5.65 5.18
N GLY A 164 4.65 6.91 4.83
CA GLY A 164 4.47 7.95 5.81
C GLY A 164 4.63 9.36 5.26
N ILE A 165 4.61 10.35 6.17
CA ILE A 165 4.79 11.76 5.80
C ILE A 165 6.21 12.09 5.33
N GLY A 166 7.19 11.22 5.57
CA GLY A 166 8.55 11.34 5.07
C GLY A 166 8.77 10.75 3.67
N GLY A 167 7.71 10.30 2.98
CA GLY A 167 7.78 9.85 1.59
C GLY A 167 6.74 10.52 0.69
N GLY A 168 6.30 9.80 -0.34
CA GLY A 168 5.45 10.29 -1.41
C GLY A 168 4.57 9.21 -2.01
N GLY A 169 3.87 9.51 -3.10
CA GLY A 169 2.98 8.55 -3.73
C GLY A 169 2.03 9.13 -4.77
N PHE A 170 1.12 8.29 -5.25
CA PHE A 170 0.22 8.59 -6.35
C PHE A 170 -1.23 8.31 -5.97
N MET A 171 -2.08 9.32 -6.10
CA MET A 171 -3.52 9.21 -5.81
C MET A 171 -4.31 9.32 -7.11
N VAL A 172 -5.06 8.27 -7.44
CA VAL A 172 -6.03 8.26 -8.54
C VAL A 172 -7.43 8.47 -7.95
N VAL A 173 -8.14 9.49 -8.43
CA VAL A 173 -9.45 9.88 -7.93
C VAL A 173 -10.46 9.86 -9.08
N ARG A 174 -11.54 9.12 -8.90
CA ARG A 174 -12.74 9.20 -9.74
C ARG A 174 -13.86 9.81 -8.93
N THR A 175 -14.28 11.02 -9.28
CA THR A 175 -15.48 11.62 -8.67
C THR A 175 -16.75 11.08 -9.30
N ALA A 176 -17.86 11.11 -8.56
CA ALA A 176 -19.18 10.71 -9.04
C ALA A 176 -19.57 11.46 -10.34
N GLY A 177 -19.73 10.73 -11.44
CA GLY A 177 -20.09 11.30 -12.76
C GLY A 177 -19.03 12.22 -13.38
N GLY A 178 -17.84 12.34 -12.77
CA GLY A 178 -16.74 13.17 -13.25
C GLY A 178 -15.60 12.37 -13.90
N PRO A 179 -14.57 13.06 -14.42
CA PRO A 179 -13.41 12.40 -14.99
C PRO A 179 -12.56 11.70 -13.93
N VAL A 180 -11.75 10.73 -14.35
CA VAL A 180 -10.64 10.24 -13.53
C VAL A 180 -9.52 11.27 -13.55
N THR A 181 -8.97 11.58 -12.39
CA THR A 181 -7.86 12.52 -12.21
C THR A 181 -6.79 11.89 -11.35
N THR A 182 -5.58 12.43 -11.41
CA THR A 182 -4.47 11.92 -10.61
C THR A 182 -3.70 13.05 -9.94
N ILE A 183 -3.21 12.79 -8.73
CA ILE A 183 -2.32 13.66 -7.97
C ILE A 183 -0.99 12.92 -7.82
N ASP A 184 0.05 13.56 -8.34
CA ASP A 184 1.43 13.14 -8.27
C ASP A 184 2.07 13.76 -7.04
N GLY A 185 2.25 12.94 -6.02
CA GLY A 185 3.00 13.26 -4.82
C GLY A 185 4.33 12.56 -4.76
N ARG A 186 4.91 12.16 -5.90
CA ARG A 186 6.25 11.56 -5.92
C ARG A 186 7.26 12.57 -5.40
N GLU A 187 8.26 12.07 -4.73
CA GLU A 187 9.37 12.86 -4.25
C GLU A 187 10.15 13.44 -5.41
N THR A 188 10.65 14.67 -5.25
CA THR A 188 11.53 15.31 -6.22
C THR A 188 12.97 15.27 -5.73
N ALA A 189 13.92 15.06 -6.63
CA ALA A 189 15.33 15.24 -6.33
C ALA A 189 15.60 16.69 -5.87
N PRO A 190 16.40 16.92 -4.82
CA PRO A 190 16.85 18.26 -4.48
C PRO A 190 17.57 18.95 -5.64
N THR A 191 17.48 20.28 -5.71
CA THR A 191 18.08 21.08 -6.80
C THR A 191 19.59 20.87 -6.95
N ALA A 192 20.28 20.49 -5.86
CA ALA A 192 21.73 20.27 -5.85
C ALA A 192 22.15 18.86 -6.32
N MET A 193 21.20 17.97 -6.65
CA MET A 193 21.53 16.68 -7.23
C MET A 193 22.11 16.80 -8.63
N THR A 194 23.03 15.90 -8.97
CA THR A 194 23.63 15.80 -10.30
C THR A 194 23.54 14.36 -10.82
N PRO A 195 23.69 14.13 -12.13
CA PRO A 195 23.71 12.77 -12.69
C PRO A 195 24.82 11.87 -12.14
N THR A 196 25.78 12.40 -11.40
CA THR A 196 26.88 11.63 -10.80
C THR A 196 26.79 11.55 -9.27
N SER A 197 25.70 12.00 -8.65
CA SER A 197 25.54 11.99 -7.18
C SER A 197 25.76 10.61 -6.56
N PHE A 198 25.29 9.55 -7.22
CA PHE A 198 25.44 8.16 -6.77
C PHE A 198 26.67 7.44 -7.35
N TRP A 199 27.67 8.17 -7.84
CA TRP A 199 28.91 7.60 -8.38
C TRP A 199 30.10 7.96 -7.49
N VAL A 200 30.98 6.99 -7.24
CA VAL A 200 32.16 7.15 -6.38
C VAL A 200 33.42 6.58 -7.02
N GLY A 201 34.57 7.01 -6.52
CA GLY A 201 35.88 6.50 -6.92
C GLY A 201 36.42 7.11 -8.22
N SER A 202 37.60 6.64 -8.61
CA SER A 202 38.26 6.96 -9.88
C SER A 202 38.92 5.69 -10.42
N PRO A 203 38.38 5.05 -11.48
CA PRO A 203 37.26 5.50 -12.31
C PRO A 203 35.90 5.48 -11.57
N PRO A 204 34.91 6.29 -11.99
CA PRO A 204 33.59 6.32 -11.37
C PRO A 204 32.87 4.96 -11.45
N ALA A 205 32.34 4.51 -10.32
CA ALA A 205 31.48 3.33 -10.20
C ALA A 205 30.20 3.70 -9.44
N PRO A 206 29.04 3.07 -9.75
CA PRO A 206 27.83 3.30 -8.97
C PRO A 206 28.04 2.88 -7.51
N LEU A 207 27.42 3.61 -6.60
CA LEU A 207 27.37 3.22 -5.19
C LEU A 207 26.70 1.83 -5.06
N PRO A 208 27.20 0.97 -4.16
CA PRO A 208 26.43 -0.19 -3.71
C PRO A 208 25.04 0.24 -3.24
N PHE A 209 24.03 -0.58 -3.50
CA PHE A 209 22.64 -0.18 -3.24
C PHE A 209 22.40 0.27 -1.79
N ASN A 210 22.89 -0.47 -0.79
CA ASN A 210 22.72 -0.09 0.61
C ASN A 210 23.53 1.16 1.01
N ASP A 211 24.70 1.40 0.41
CA ASP A 211 25.47 2.64 0.61
C ASP A 211 24.76 3.87 0.02
N ALA A 212 23.95 3.69 -1.02
CA ALA A 212 23.09 4.72 -1.59
C ALA A 212 21.82 4.89 -0.76
N ARG A 213 21.11 3.78 -0.51
CA ARG A 213 19.85 3.71 0.22
C ARG A 213 19.95 4.29 1.63
N PHE A 214 20.84 3.77 2.47
CA PHE A 214 20.98 4.19 3.87
C PHE A 214 21.84 5.44 3.98
N SER A 215 21.27 6.55 3.55
CA SER A 215 21.95 7.84 3.52
C SER A 215 20.98 9.00 3.47
N GLY A 216 21.46 10.20 3.78
CA GLY A 216 20.71 11.42 3.43
C GLY A 216 20.68 11.68 1.93
N LEU A 217 21.60 11.08 1.16
CA LEU A 217 21.72 11.30 -0.28
C LEU A 217 20.52 10.73 -1.05
N SER A 218 19.97 9.59 -0.64
CA SER A 218 18.79 8.98 -1.27
C SER A 218 17.47 9.70 -0.98
N VAL A 219 17.45 10.65 -0.04
CA VAL A 219 16.21 11.28 0.40
C VAL A 219 15.71 12.30 -0.63
N GLY A 220 14.60 11.97 -1.27
CA GLY A 220 13.80 12.88 -2.06
C GLY A 220 12.93 13.79 -1.21
N VAL A 221 12.50 14.93 -1.76
CA VAL A 221 11.63 15.88 -1.05
C VAL A 221 10.24 15.24 -0.80
N PRO A 222 9.81 15.02 0.46
CA PRO A 222 8.59 14.24 0.72
C PRO A 222 7.31 14.90 0.21
N GLY A 223 6.46 14.13 -0.48
CA GLY A 223 5.25 14.60 -1.13
C GLY A 223 3.94 14.31 -0.43
N THR A 224 3.90 13.36 0.50
CA THR A 224 2.67 12.85 1.12
C THR A 224 1.76 13.95 1.69
N VAL A 225 2.32 14.92 2.44
CA VAL A 225 1.52 15.98 3.07
C VAL A 225 0.91 16.94 2.04
N ALA A 226 1.66 17.27 0.98
CA ALA A 226 1.14 18.09 -0.11
C ALA A 226 0.03 17.37 -0.87
N THR A 227 0.18 16.06 -1.13
CA THR A 227 -0.85 15.23 -1.76
C THR A 227 -2.15 15.23 -0.97
N TRP A 228 -2.07 15.02 0.34
CA TRP A 228 -3.26 15.03 1.21
C TRP A 228 -3.94 16.40 1.18
N ALA A 229 -3.18 17.47 1.27
CA ALA A 229 -3.73 18.82 1.25
C ALA A 229 -4.38 19.16 -0.09
N GLU A 230 -3.75 18.79 -1.20
CA GLU A 230 -4.27 19.00 -2.55
C GLU A 230 -5.55 18.19 -2.79
N ALA A 231 -5.55 16.91 -2.38
CA ALA A 231 -6.70 16.03 -2.50
C ALA A 231 -7.90 16.57 -1.70
N LEU A 232 -7.68 16.97 -0.44
CA LEU A 232 -8.74 17.55 0.40
C LEU A 232 -9.23 18.88 -0.15
N ALA A 233 -8.34 19.74 -0.65
CA ALA A 233 -8.71 21.03 -1.21
C ALA A 233 -9.58 20.91 -2.47
N ARG A 234 -9.29 19.92 -3.33
CA ARG A 234 -10.03 19.71 -4.58
C ARG A 234 -11.31 18.90 -4.40
N TYR A 235 -11.22 17.86 -3.59
CA TYR A 235 -12.21 16.79 -3.58
C TYR A 235 -12.71 16.47 -2.17
N GLY A 236 -12.03 16.89 -1.11
CA GLY A 236 -12.43 16.57 0.27
C GLY A 236 -13.63 17.38 0.75
N THR A 237 -14.21 16.90 1.84
CA THR A 237 -15.25 17.63 2.60
C THR A 237 -14.83 17.89 4.05
N MET A 238 -13.68 17.34 4.47
CA MET A 238 -13.11 17.51 5.80
C MET A 238 -11.76 18.25 5.74
N THR A 239 -11.44 18.90 6.86
CA THR A 239 -10.13 19.54 7.06
C THR A 239 -9.05 18.50 7.38
N LEU A 240 -7.78 18.85 7.14
CA LEU A 240 -6.62 18.05 7.59
C LEU A 240 -6.71 17.69 9.08
N ALA A 241 -7.17 18.62 9.91
CA ALA A 241 -7.32 18.39 11.34
C ALA A 241 -8.33 17.27 11.67
N GLN A 242 -9.41 17.16 10.91
CA GLN A 242 -10.43 16.13 11.10
C GLN A 242 -9.94 14.76 10.62
N VAL A 243 -9.32 14.70 9.44
CA VAL A 243 -8.89 13.43 8.85
C VAL A 243 -7.61 12.86 9.48
N LEU A 244 -6.71 13.70 10.02
CA LEU A 244 -5.52 13.24 10.74
C LEU A 244 -5.79 12.84 12.19
N GLN A 245 -6.97 13.17 12.73
CA GLN A 245 -7.29 12.87 14.13
C GLN A 245 -7.15 11.38 14.49
N PRO A 246 -7.60 10.41 13.67
CA PRO A 246 -7.36 8.99 13.93
C PRO A 246 -5.88 8.64 14.04
N GLY A 247 -5.04 9.10 13.09
CA GLY A 247 -3.59 8.90 13.14
C GLY A 247 -2.95 9.50 14.40
N ILE A 248 -3.38 10.71 14.81
CA ILE A 248 -2.93 11.34 16.06
C ILE A 248 -3.26 10.46 17.28
N GLN A 249 -4.45 9.87 17.33
CA GLN A 249 -4.86 9.02 18.44
C GLN A 249 -4.07 7.71 18.45
N VAL A 250 -3.89 7.06 17.30
CA VAL A 250 -3.11 5.82 17.18
C VAL A 250 -1.65 6.07 17.56
N ALA A 251 -1.03 7.16 17.07
CA ALA A 251 0.35 7.49 17.42
C ALA A 251 0.52 7.77 18.93
N ARG A 252 -0.46 8.43 19.56
CA ARG A 252 -0.39 8.79 20.98
C ARG A 252 -0.67 7.63 21.93
N HIS A 253 -1.68 6.82 21.61
CA HIS A 253 -2.18 5.75 22.49
C HIS A 253 -1.62 4.38 22.13
N GLY A 254 -1.05 4.27 20.94
CA GLY A 254 -0.37 3.10 20.44
C GLY A 254 -1.26 2.07 19.77
N PHE A 255 -0.60 1.07 19.21
CA PHE A 255 -1.20 -0.13 18.63
C PHE A 255 -0.38 -1.35 19.04
N VAL A 256 -0.95 -2.54 18.89
CA VAL A 256 -0.28 -3.79 19.24
C VAL A 256 0.68 -4.17 18.13
N VAL A 257 1.94 -4.40 18.47
CA VAL A 257 2.96 -4.90 17.54
C VAL A 257 2.57 -6.29 17.07
N ASP A 258 2.45 -6.48 15.76
CA ASP A 258 2.19 -7.78 15.16
C ASP A 258 3.48 -8.38 14.57
N GLN A 259 3.37 -9.57 13.97
CA GLN A 259 4.53 -10.26 13.40
C GLN A 259 5.12 -9.49 12.21
N THR A 260 4.30 -8.82 11.40
CA THR A 260 4.77 -8.05 10.24
C THR A 260 5.65 -6.88 10.69
N PHE A 261 5.18 -6.12 11.68
CA PHE A 261 5.94 -5.01 12.24
C PHE A 261 7.26 -5.48 12.84
N PHE A 262 7.24 -6.58 13.60
CA PHE A 262 8.45 -7.19 14.17
C PHE A 262 9.44 -7.59 13.05
N ASP A 263 8.98 -8.33 12.04
CA ASP A 263 9.83 -8.84 10.96
C ASP A 263 10.43 -7.69 10.12
N GLN A 264 9.65 -6.65 9.83
CA GLN A 264 10.13 -5.48 9.10
C GLN A 264 11.14 -4.66 9.91
N THR A 265 10.95 -4.56 11.23
CA THR A 265 11.94 -3.97 12.12
C THR A 265 13.22 -4.81 12.13
N GLN A 266 13.08 -6.13 12.30
CA GLN A 266 14.20 -7.08 12.34
C GLN A 266 15.06 -7.03 11.07
N GLN A 267 14.45 -6.86 9.91
CA GLN A 267 15.14 -6.70 8.61
C GLN A 267 16.00 -5.43 8.53
N ASN A 268 15.73 -4.42 9.36
CA ASN A 268 16.42 -3.13 9.35
C ASN A 268 17.32 -2.89 10.57
N VAL A 269 17.34 -3.78 11.56
CA VAL A 269 18.13 -3.63 12.81
C VAL A 269 19.57 -3.22 12.52
N ASP A 270 20.22 -3.88 11.56
CA ASP A 270 21.64 -3.68 11.17
C ASP A 270 21.98 -2.25 10.72
N TYR A 271 21.00 -1.45 10.30
CA TYR A 271 21.18 -0.03 9.97
C TYR A 271 20.46 0.90 10.94
N PHE A 272 19.44 0.41 11.65
CA PHE A 272 18.69 1.23 12.60
C PHE A 272 19.48 1.50 13.88
N ASP A 273 20.32 0.55 14.31
CA ASP A 273 21.19 0.69 15.49
C ASP A 273 22.31 1.74 15.30
N ASP A 274 22.71 1.98 14.05
CA ASP A 274 23.63 3.06 13.67
C ASP A 274 23.07 4.46 13.91
N VAL A 275 21.74 4.64 13.90
CA VAL A 275 21.08 5.96 13.98
C VAL A 275 20.35 6.08 15.33
N PRO A 276 20.87 6.82 16.32
CA PRO A 276 20.33 6.84 17.68
C PRO A 276 18.84 7.19 17.77
N THR A 277 18.35 8.10 16.93
CA THR A 277 16.92 8.46 16.88
C THR A 277 16.07 7.31 16.36
N THR A 278 16.54 6.61 15.34
CA THR A 278 15.83 5.47 14.75
C THR A 278 15.85 4.28 15.70
N ALA A 279 17.00 3.97 16.30
CA ALA A 279 17.15 2.95 17.34
C ALA A 279 16.21 3.23 18.52
N ALA A 280 16.21 4.45 19.06
CA ALA A 280 15.34 4.82 20.17
C ALA A 280 13.84 4.76 19.83
N LEU A 281 13.48 4.87 18.55
CA LEU A 281 12.10 4.80 18.11
C LEU A 281 11.63 3.36 17.90
N PHE A 282 12.46 2.46 17.36
CA PHE A 282 12.02 1.13 16.90
C PHE A 282 12.66 -0.06 17.61
N LEU A 283 13.71 0.16 18.40
CA LEU A 283 14.45 -0.90 19.09
C LEU A 283 14.30 -0.76 20.60
N ASP A 284 14.24 -1.90 21.29
CA ASP A 284 14.36 -1.98 22.73
C ASP A 284 15.80 -1.66 23.18
N PRO A 285 16.03 -1.36 24.48
CA PRO A 285 17.35 -0.97 24.98
C PRO A 285 18.47 -1.99 24.76
N ASP A 286 18.14 -3.25 24.46
CA ASP A 286 19.09 -4.31 24.10
C ASP A 286 19.37 -4.40 22.59
N GLY A 287 18.78 -3.51 21.78
CA GLY A 287 18.94 -3.45 20.34
C GLY A 287 18.00 -4.36 19.55
N THR A 288 17.08 -5.06 20.22
CA THR A 288 16.11 -5.95 19.54
C THR A 288 14.83 -5.21 19.14
N PRO A 289 14.07 -5.69 18.13
CA PRO A 289 12.75 -5.16 17.85
C PRO A 289 11.78 -5.37 19.02
N HIS A 290 10.81 -4.47 19.18
CA HIS A 290 9.75 -4.64 20.18
C HIS A 290 8.99 -5.96 20.01
N ASP A 291 8.77 -6.66 21.13
CA ASP A 291 8.08 -7.96 21.15
C ASP A 291 6.69 -7.92 20.48
N VAL A 292 6.36 -8.97 19.72
CA VAL A 292 5.00 -9.20 19.23
C VAL A 292 4.02 -9.27 20.39
N GLY A 293 2.94 -8.49 20.31
CA GLY A 293 1.94 -8.34 21.37
C GLY A 293 2.20 -7.19 22.34
N SER A 294 3.37 -6.55 22.29
CA SER A 294 3.64 -5.30 23.00
C SER A 294 2.87 -4.13 22.38
N VAL A 295 2.79 -2.99 23.09
CA VAL A 295 2.15 -1.77 22.58
C VAL A 295 3.22 -0.78 22.14
N PHE A 296 3.22 -0.45 20.85
CA PHE A 296 4.09 0.59 20.28
C PHE A 296 3.39 1.95 20.34
N THR A 297 4.09 3.00 20.80
CA THR A 297 3.59 4.38 20.79
C THR A 297 4.61 5.31 20.13
N ASN A 298 4.12 6.31 19.40
CA ASN A 298 4.94 7.34 18.76
C ASN A 298 4.40 8.75 19.08
N PRO A 299 4.63 9.25 20.31
CA PRO A 299 4.12 10.55 20.75
C PRO A 299 4.71 11.72 19.95
N GLU A 300 5.93 11.57 19.40
CA GLU A 300 6.55 12.58 18.53
C GLU A 300 5.77 12.73 17.22
N LEU A 301 5.45 11.63 16.54
CA LEU A 301 4.61 11.67 15.33
C LEU A 301 3.21 12.20 15.63
N ALA A 302 2.63 11.87 16.78
CA ALA A 302 1.36 12.45 17.21
C ALA A 302 1.43 13.99 17.30
N ALA A 303 2.52 14.54 17.84
CA ALA A 303 2.75 15.98 17.90
C ALA A 303 3.00 16.58 16.50
N THR A 304 3.73 15.87 15.64
CA THR A 304 3.93 16.26 14.24
C THR A 304 2.62 16.35 13.47
N TYR A 305 1.75 15.34 13.58
CA TYR A 305 0.41 15.36 12.98
C TYR A 305 -0.47 16.45 13.57
N GLN A 306 -0.39 16.73 14.87
CA GLN A 306 -1.11 17.87 15.47
C GLN A 306 -0.64 19.21 14.91
N ARG A 307 0.66 19.35 14.66
CA ARG A 307 1.22 20.53 14.02
C ARG A 307 0.72 20.68 12.58
N ILE A 308 0.69 19.60 11.79
CA ILE A 308 0.15 19.60 10.42
C ILE A 308 -1.36 19.90 10.43
N ALA A 309 -2.11 19.30 11.35
CA ALA A 309 -3.53 19.55 11.54
C ALA A 309 -3.82 21.04 11.81
N HIS A 310 -3.01 21.70 12.64
CA HIS A 310 -3.19 23.10 13.00
C HIS A 310 -2.70 24.08 11.92
N LEU A 311 -1.51 23.84 11.35
CA LEU A 311 -0.85 24.78 10.45
C LEU A 311 -1.07 24.46 8.96
N GLY A 312 -1.78 23.37 8.66
CA GLY A 312 -1.87 22.80 7.32
C GLY A 312 -0.50 22.33 6.82
N PRO A 313 -0.28 22.31 5.49
CA PRO A 313 1.00 21.89 4.89
C PRO A 313 2.21 22.66 5.40
N LYS A 314 2.02 23.93 5.79
CA LYS A 314 3.09 24.77 6.37
C LYS A 314 3.63 24.19 7.68
N GLY A 315 2.87 23.35 8.38
CA GLY A 315 3.34 22.64 9.57
C GLY A 315 4.46 21.65 9.28
N PHE A 316 4.54 21.13 8.05
CA PHE A 316 5.55 20.18 7.57
C PHE A 316 6.64 20.88 6.75
N TYR A 317 6.25 21.62 5.71
CA TYR A 317 7.19 22.23 4.74
C TYR A 317 7.86 23.53 5.22
N ARG A 318 7.60 23.98 6.47
CA ARG A 318 8.19 25.19 7.07
C ARG A 318 8.41 25.08 8.58
N GLY A 319 9.41 25.84 9.06
CA GLY A 319 9.76 25.91 10.47
C GLY A 319 10.28 24.57 10.99
N ALA A 320 10.06 24.29 12.28
CA ALA A 320 10.78 23.26 13.01
C ALA A 320 10.83 21.86 12.35
N VAL A 321 9.74 21.38 11.73
CA VAL A 321 9.74 20.09 11.01
C VAL A 321 10.67 20.13 9.79
N ALA A 322 10.55 21.19 8.97
CA ALA A 322 11.38 21.37 7.78
C ALA A 322 12.85 21.58 8.13
N ASP A 323 13.12 22.36 9.19
CA ASP A 323 14.48 22.61 9.67
C ASP A 323 15.14 21.30 10.12
N ALA A 324 14.45 20.49 10.93
CA ALA A 324 14.96 19.21 11.40
C ALA A 324 15.09 18.16 10.28
N LEU A 325 14.16 18.14 9.31
CA LEU A 325 14.25 17.28 8.15
C LEU A 325 15.51 17.59 7.34
N VAL A 326 15.74 18.85 6.98
CA VAL A 326 16.91 19.27 6.20
C VAL A 326 18.21 19.01 6.96
N ASP A 327 18.21 19.26 8.28
CA ASP A 327 19.36 18.95 9.14
C ASP A 327 19.65 17.45 9.18
N THR A 328 18.63 16.61 9.36
CA THR A 328 18.76 15.14 9.36
C THR A 328 19.34 14.63 8.04
N VAL A 329 18.87 15.18 6.91
CA VAL A 329 19.36 14.82 5.58
C VAL A 329 20.82 15.22 5.40
N LYS A 330 21.20 16.45 5.77
CA LYS A 330 22.56 16.98 5.53
C LYS A 330 23.59 16.55 6.55
N HIS A 331 23.16 16.32 7.78
CA HIS A 331 24.00 16.09 8.94
C HIS A 331 23.43 14.92 9.76
N PRO A 332 23.33 13.71 9.17
CA PRO A 332 22.79 12.56 9.88
C PRO A 332 23.64 12.29 11.14
N VAL A 333 22.96 12.16 12.27
CA VAL A 333 23.60 11.82 13.55
C VAL A 333 23.78 10.32 13.62
N ILE A 334 25.04 9.87 13.60
CA ILE A 334 25.41 8.46 13.55
C ILE A 334 26.14 8.07 14.84
N SER A 335 25.84 6.87 15.34
CA SER A 335 26.46 6.29 16.53
C SER A 335 27.99 6.17 16.34
N PRO A 336 28.81 6.46 17.37
CA PRO A 336 30.24 6.19 17.32
C PRO A 336 30.60 4.71 17.14
N THR A 337 29.67 3.80 17.41
CA THR A 337 29.82 2.36 17.23
C THR A 337 29.34 1.86 15.88
N ALA A 338 28.84 2.76 15.02
CA ALA A 338 28.31 2.40 13.73
C ALA A 338 29.36 1.73 12.85
N ASN A 339 28.93 0.74 12.07
CA ASN A 339 29.77 -0.04 11.16
C ASN A 339 29.47 0.25 9.68
N HIS A 340 28.43 1.04 9.37
CA HIS A 340 28.12 1.47 8.00
C HIS A 340 28.55 2.91 7.71
N THR A 341 28.64 3.25 6.41
CA THR A 341 29.00 4.59 5.96
C THR A 341 27.76 5.39 5.56
N TRP A 342 27.42 6.40 6.36
CA TRP A 342 26.27 7.26 6.14
C TRP A 342 26.67 8.53 5.38
N ARG A 343 26.08 8.73 4.20
CA ARG A 343 26.38 9.90 3.35
C ARG A 343 25.42 11.05 3.63
N PRO A 344 25.91 12.30 3.69
CA PRO A 344 25.05 13.46 3.77
C PRO A 344 24.31 13.67 2.45
N GLY A 345 23.05 14.07 2.55
CA GLY A 345 22.26 14.52 1.43
C GLY A 345 22.49 15.98 1.09
N VAL A 346 21.83 16.40 0.00
CA VAL A 346 22.01 17.74 -0.57
C VAL A 346 20.75 18.61 -0.49
N MET A 347 19.67 18.11 0.13
CA MET A 347 18.40 18.83 0.30
C MET A 347 18.57 20.16 1.03
N GLY A 348 18.03 21.24 0.47
CA GLY A 348 17.95 22.55 1.10
C GLY A 348 16.52 22.96 1.43
N MET A 349 16.39 23.97 2.29
CA MET A 349 15.08 24.54 2.66
C MET A 349 14.27 25.05 1.45
N ARG A 350 14.95 25.51 0.40
CA ARG A 350 14.29 25.92 -0.84
C ARG A 350 13.54 24.75 -1.47
N ASP A 351 14.13 23.56 -1.51
CA ASP A 351 13.53 22.38 -2.12
C ASP A 351 12.20 22.03 -1.42
N LEU A 352 12.17 22.03 -0.07
CA LEU A 352 10.92 21.86 0.70
C LEU A 352 9.90 22.99 0.46
N HIS A 353 10.35 24.25 0.39
CA HIS A 353 9.45 25.39 0.24
C HIS A 353 8.79 25.47 -1.13
N THR A 354 9.43 24.93 -2.17
CA THR A 354 8.93 24.97 -3.55
C THR A 354 8.25 23.67 -3.98
N TYR A 355 8.27 22.64 -3.14
CA TYR A 355 7.57 21.39 -3.44
C TYR A 355 6.07 21.62 -3.63
N VAL A 356 5.53 20.96 -4.66
CA VAL A 356 4.10 20.90 -4.96
C VAL A 356 3.76 19.47 -5.39
N ALA A 357 2.52 19.04 -5.15
CA ALA A 357 1.99 17.78 -5.68
C ALA A 357 1.16 18.08 -6.94
N PRO A 358 1.73 18.02 -8.16
CA PRO A 358 1.00 18.38 -9.38
C PRO A 358 -0.12 17.39 -9.70
N THR A 359 -1.10 17.83 -10.49
CA THR A 359 -2.03 16.90 -11.12
C THR A 359 -1.51 16.45 -12.47
N ARG A 360 -1.58 15.14 -12.73
CA ARG A 360 -1.19 14.54 -14.01
C ARG A 360 -2.44 14.00 -14.74
N THR A 361 -2.38 13.96 -16.06
CA THR A 361 -3.37 13.25 -16.86
C THR A 361 -3.24 11.75 -16.60
N PRO A 362 -4.33 11.02 -16.27
CA PRO A 362 -4.26 9.57 -16.08
C PRO A 362 -3.89 8.87 -17.39
N THR A 363 -3.27 7.69 -17.28
CA THR A 363 -3.25 6.76 -18.42
C THR A 363 -4.64 6.18 -18.64
N HIS A 364 -4.95 5.81 -19.87
CA HIS A 364 -6.21 5.17 -20.23
C HIS A 364 -5.99 4.16 -21.36
N VAL A 365 -6.51 2.95 -21.17
CA VAL A 365 -6.67 1.96 -22.25
C VAL A 365 -8.06 1.34 -22.17
N ASN A 366 -8.60 0.93 -23.32
CA ASN A 366 -9.75 0.03 -23.33
C ASN A 366 -9.25 -1.42 -23.33
N TYR A 367 -9.81 -2.28 -22.49
CA TYR A 367 -9.51 -3.70 -22.47
C TYR A 367 -10.81 -4.48 -22.42
N ARG A 368 -11.18 -5.11 -23.55
CA ARG A 368 -12.38 -5.95 -23.66
C ARG A 368 -13.67 -5.25 -23.21
N GLY A 369 -13.83 -3.99 -23.59
CA GLY A 369 -15.02 -3.18 -23.26
C GLY A 369 -14.95 -2.47 -21.91
N LEU A 370 -13.88 -2.64 -21.13
CA LEU A 370 -13.64 -1.91 -19.89
C LEU A 370 -12.64 -0.78 -20.11
N ASP A 371 -12.89 0.38 -19.49
CA ASP A 371 -11.93 1.47 -19.41
C ASP A 371 -11.01 1.29 -18.20
N VAL A 372 -9.72 1.15 -18.46
CA VAL A 372 -8.70 0.98 -17.42
C VAL A 372 -7.91 2.27 -17.29
N TYR A 373 -8.07 2.93 -16.14
CA TYR A 373 -7.35 4.15 -15.78
C TYR A 373 -6.26 3.85 -14.76
N SER A 374 -5.15 4.59 -14.84
CA SER A 374 -4.07 4.52 -13.85
C SER A 374 -3.30 5.84 -13.80
N MET A 375 -2.27 5.88 -12.95
CA MET A 375 -1.37 7.01 -12.81
C MET A 375 -0.56 7.23 -14.09
N GLY A 376 -0.53 8.48 -14.59
CA GLY A 376 0.38 8.90 -15.67
C GLY A 376 1.85 8.98 -15.22
N PRO A 377 2.80 9.19 -16.15
CA PRO A 377 4.17 9.52 -15.80
C PRO A 377 4.23 10.67 -14.77
N PRO A 378 5.14 10.64 -13.78
CA PRO A 378 6.38 9.86 -13.73
C PRO A 378 6.20 8.38 -13.35
N SER A 379 5.00 7.95 -12.92
CA SER A 379 4.75 6.54 -12.64
C SER A 379 4.80 5.70 -13.91
N SER A 380 5.46 4.55 -13.84
CA SER A 380 5.44 3.55 -14.91
C SER A 380 4.22 2.61 -14.88
N GLY A 381 3.44 2.63 -13.81
CA GLY A 381 2.40 1.61 -13.57
C GLY A 381 1.35 1.60 -14.68
N GLY A 382 0.79 2.76 -15.01
CA GLY A 382 -0.26 2.89 -16.01
C GLY A 382 0.19 2.55 -17.43
N SER A 383 1.39 2.98 -17.82
CA SER A 383 1.95 2.69 -19.15
C SER A 383 2.24 1.20 -19.33
N THR A 384 2.93 0.57 -18.36
CA THR A 384 3.39 -0.81 -18.46
C THR A 384 2.23 -1.80 -18.38
N VAL A 385 1.31 -1.60 -17.43
CA VAL A 385 0.10 -2.44 -17.35
C VAL A 385 -0.80 -2.21 -18.57
N GLY A 386 -0.97 -0.96 -19.01
CA GLY A 386 -1.76 -0.64 -20.19
C GLY A 386 -1.22 -1.29 -21.47
N GLU A 387 0.10 -1.26 -21.67
CA GLU A 387 0.76 -1.94 -22.78
C GLU A 387 0.55 -3.47 -22.71
N ALA A 388 0.79 -4.08 -21.54
CA ALA A 388 0.59 -5.52 -21.36
C ALA A 388 -0.87 -5.93 -21.64
N LEU A 389 -1.85 -5.15 -21.17
CA LEU A 389 -3.27 -5.37 -21.47
C LEU A 389 -3.57 -5.24 -22.96
N ASN A 390 -3.02 -4.24 -23.64
CA ASN A 390 -3.17 -4.10 -25.09
C ASN A 390 -2.56 -5.28 -25.85
N ILE A 391 -1.41 -5.81 -25.42
CA ILE A 391 -0.82 -7.03 -25.99
C ILE A 391 -1.78 -8.21 -25.75
N LEU A 392 -2.24 -8.40 -24.51
CA LEU A 392 -3.08 -9.54 -24.11
C LEU A 392 -4.47 -9.56 -24.75
N GLU A 393 -5.00 -8.41 -25.19
CA GLU A 393 -6.32 -8.33 -25.80
C GLU A 393 -6.44 -9.17 -27.08
N GLY A 394 -5.33 -9.40 -27.79
CA GLY A 394 -5.32 -10.22 -28.99
C GLY A 394 -5.37 -11.73 -28.77
N TYR A 395 -5.34 -12.21 -27.52
CA TYR A 395 -5.39 -13.63 -27.19
C TYR A 395 -6.71 -14.02 -26.53
N PRO A 396 -7.30 -15.20 -26.82
CA PRO A 396 -8.52 -15.67 -26.16
C PRO A 396 -8.21 -16.32 -24.80
N LEU A 397 -7.67 -15.54 -23.84
CA LEU A 397 -7.19 -16.05 -22.55
C LEU A 397 -8.23 -16.87 -21.76
N SER A 398 -9.52 -16.52 -21.85
CA SER A 398 -10.59 -17.20 -21.13
C SER A 398 -10.89 -18.62 -21.63
N SER A 399 -10.51 -18.95 -22.87
CA SER A 399 -10.66 -20.30 -23.43
C SER A 399 -9.39 -21.14 -23.37
N MET A 400 -8.30 -20.58 -22.84
CA MET A 400 -7.00 -21.24 -22.75
C MET A 400 -6.89 -22.08 -21.47
N THR A 401 -5.95 -23.03 -21.47
CA THR A 401 -5.52 -23.65 -20.22
C THR A 401 -4.82 -22.61 -19.34
N ARG A 402 -4.78 -22.84 -18.03
CA ARG A 402 -4.05 -21.94 -17.11
C ARG A 402 -2.58 -21.77 -17.50
N VAL A 403 -1.95 -22.83 -17.98
CA VAL A 403 -0.54 -22.81 -18.41
C VAL A 403 -0.36 -21.88 -19.61
N ASP A 404 -1.20 -22.03 -20.64
CA ASP A 404 -1.12 -21.18 -21.84
C ASP A 404 -1.45 -19.72 -21.51
N ALA A 405 -2.47 -19.48 -20.68
CA ALA A 405 -2.83 -18.13 -20.25
C ALA A 405 -1.69 -17.45 -19.46
N LEU A 406 -1.03 -18.19 -18.57
CA LEU A 406 0.14 -17.69 -17.83
C LEU A 406 1.33 -17.44 -18.76
N HIS A 407 1.56 -18.30 -19.75
CA HIS A 407 2.60 -18.09 -20.75
C HIS A 407 2.42 -16.73 -21.46
N TYR A 408 1.24 -16.46 -22.01
CA TYR A 408 0.99 -15.18 -22.69
C TYR A 408 1.03 -13.99 -21.73
N TYR A 409 0.54 -14.14 -20.50
CA TYR A 409 0.63 -13.10 -19.47
C TYR A 409 2.09 -12.74 -19.14
N LEU A 410 2.94 -13.75 -18.94
CA LEU A 410 4.36 -13.56 -18.64
C LEU A 410 5.11 -12.95 -19.82
N GLU A 411 4.83 -13.40 -21.04
CA GLU A 411 5.45 -12.87 -22.26
C GLU A 411 5.03 -11.42 -22.54
N ALA A 412 3.74 -11.09 -22.40
CA ALA A 412 3.27 -9.71 -22.53
C ALA A 412 3.90 -8.79 -21.48
N SER A 413 3.97 -9.27 -20.22
CA SER A 413 4.64 -8.55 -19.14
C SER A 413 6.12 -8.33 -19.49
N ARG A 414 6.83 -9.36 -19.93
CA ARG A 414 8.25 -9.30 -20.29
C ARG A 414 8.55 -8.23 -21.33
N TYR A 415 7.76 -8.13 -22.40
CA TYR A 415 7.93 -7.09 -23.41
C TYR A 415 7.60 -5.69 -22.89
N SER A 416 6.52 -5.55 -22.11
CA SER A 416 6.15 -4.26 -21.51
C SER A 416 7.17 -3.76 -20.46
N PHE A 417 7.83 -4.66 -19.73
CA PHE A 417 8.92 -4.31 -18.81
C PHE A 417 10.21 -3.93 -19.53
N ALA A 418 10.49 -4.53 -20.70
CA ALA A 418 11.60 -4.08 -21.54
C ALA A 418 11.36 -2.64 -22.02
N ASP A 419 10.13 -2.32 -22.44
CA ASP A 419 9.76 -0.98 -22.91
C ASP A 419 9.69 0.03 -21.77
N ARG A 420 9.17 -0.37 -20.59
CA ARG A 420 9.24 0.39 -19.34
C ARG A 420 10.64 0.90 -19.08
N ASN A 421 11.60 -0.03 -19.06
CA ASN A 421 12.98 0.26 -18.67
C ASN A 421 13.72 1.12 -19.71
N ALA A 422 13.14 1.27 -20.91
CA ALA A 422 13.71 2.08 -21.99
C ALA A 422 13.06 3.47 -22.12
N TYR A 423 11.83 3.70 -21.63
CA TYR A 423 11.08 4.90 -22.01
C TYR A 423 10.40 5.66 -20.87
N LEU A 424 10.33 5.11 -19.66
CA LEU A 424 9.62 5.77 -18.55
C LEU A 424 10.57 6.63 -17.72
N ALA A 425 10.17 7.88 -17.54
CA ALA A 425 10.89 8.89 -16.76
C ALA A 425 9.91 10.02 -16.36
N ASP A 426 10.43 11.04 -15.69
CA ASP A 426 9.68 12.26 -15.38
C ASP A 426 9.33 13.03 -16.68
N PRO A 427 8.03 13.21 -16.99
CA PRO A 427 7.59 13.88 -18.21
C PRO A 427 7.97 15.38 -18.26
N ASP A 428 8.35 16.00 -17.13
CA ASP A 428 8.81 17.38 -17.12
C ASP A 428 10.26 17.51 -17.67
N TYR A 429 10.97 16.39 -17.80
CA TYR A 429 12.36 16.34 -18.27
C TYR A 429 12.59 15.41 -19.48
N PHE A 430 11.68 14.47 -19.74
CA PHE A 430 11.80 13.49 -20.82
C PHE A 430 10.47 13.31 -21.56
N ASP A 431 10.51 13.28 -22.90
CA ASP A 431 9.32 13.05 -23.72
C ASP A 431 8.96 11.55 -23.73
N VAL A 432 8.19 11.13 -22.73
CA VAL A 432 7.69 9.75 -22.64
C VAL A 432 6.75 9.48 -23.82
N PRO A 433 7.01 8.46 -24.68
CA PRO A 433 6.16 8.11 -25.83
C PRO A 433 4.87 7.39 -25.42
N LEU A 434 4.12 7.99 -24.50
CA LEU A 434 3.01 7.37 -23.79
C LEU A 434 1.88 6.93 -24.74
N SER A 435 1.52 7.74 -25.74
CA SER A 435 0.48 7.34 -26.69
C SER A 435 0.92 6.18 -27.57
N GLY A 436 2.21 6.11 -27.91
CA GLY A 436 2.79 4.99 -28.64
C GLY A 436 2.76 3.70 -27.83
N LEU A 437 3.27 3.74 -26.59
CA LEU A 437 3.26 2.62 -25.64
C LEU A 437 1.84 2.08 -25.38
N LEU A 438 0.85 2.98 -25.31
CA LEU A 438 -0.56 2.64 -25.06
C LEU A 438 -1.38 2.40 -26.34
N SER A 439 -0.76 2.36 -27.52
CA SER A 439 -1.48 2.14 -28.78
C SER A 439 -1.71 0.65 -29.07
N LYS A 440 -2.85 0.34 -29.71
CA LYS A 440 -3.16 -1.02 -30.17
C LYS A 440 -2.23 -1.48 -31.29
N ASP A 441 -1.80 -0.55 -32.15
CA ASP A 441 -0.91 -0.84 -33.27
C ASP A 441 0.50 -1.21 -32.78
N TYR A 442 1.04 -0.47 -31.82
CA TYR A 442 2.31 -0.82 -31.19
C TYR A 442 2.21 -2.18 -30.48
N ALA A 443 1.16 -2.41 -29.70
CA ALA A 443 0.94 -3.68 -29.03
C ALA A 443 0.85 -4.86 -30.01
N ALA A 444 0.30 -4.68 -31.22
CA ALA A 444 0.30 -5.69 -32.26
C ALA A 444 1.73 -6.06 -32.73
N THR A 445 2.64 -5.08 -32.80
CA THR A 445 4.05 -5.35 -33.13
C THR A 445 4.75 -6.17 -32.05
N ARG A 446 4.49 -5.86 -30.77
CA ARG A 446 5.06 -6.62 -29.64
C ARG A 446 4.47 -8.02 -29.59
N ARG A 447 3.16 -8.15 -29.78
CA ARG A 447 2.43 -9.43 -29.85
C ARG A 447 2.98 -10.37 -30.91
N ALA A 448 3.38 -9.86 -32.08
CA ALA A 448 3.95 -10.66 -33.15
C ALA A 448 5.27 -11.38 -32.79
N LEU A 449 5.95 -10.93 -31.72
CA LEU A 449 7.18 -11.55 -31.21
C LEU A 449 6.92 -12.69 -30.22
N ILE A 450 5.70 -12.78 -29.67
CA ILE A 450 5.33 -13.78 -28.67
C ILE A 450 4.93 -15.08 -29.37
N THR A 451 5.71 -16.13 -29.15
CA THR A 451 5.45 -17.48 -29.68
C THR A 451 4.80 -18.37 -28.62
N THR A 452 4.55 -19.65 -28.92
CA THR A 452 4.03 -20.63 -27.95
C THR A 452 5.11 -21.17 -26.99
N THR A 453 6.37 -20.77 -27.18
CA THR A 453 7.50 -21.21 -26.36
C THR A 453 8.21 -19.98 -25.80
N ALA A 454 8.45 -19.97 -24.49
CA ALA A 454 9.17 -18.88 -23.84
C ALA A 454 10.62 -18.83 -24.33
N ALA A 455 11.09 -17.65 -24.74
CA ALA A 455 12.50 -17.44 -25.05
C ALA A 455 13.31 -17.31 -23.76
N PRO A 456 14.57 -17.78 -23.69
CA PRO A 456 15.39 -17.60 -22.51
C PRO A 456 15.82 -16.14 -22.35
N GLY A 457 15.69 -15.61 -21.13
CA GLY A 457 16.27 -14.31 -20.74
C GLY A 457 15.46 -13.06 -21.12
N ALA A 458 16.15 -11.93 -21.03
CA ALA A 458 15.61 -10.59 -21.31
C ALA A 458 15.34 -10.38 -22.80
N VAL A 459 14.34 -9.53 -23.10
CA VAL A 459 14.00 -9.13 -24.47
C VAL A 459 14.36 -7.67 -24.70
N PRO A 460 14.70 -7.27 -25.93
CA PRO A 460 14.98 -5.88 -26.24
C PRO A 460 13.69 -5.04 -26.21
N PRO A 461 13.79 -3.73 -25.86
CA PRO A 461 12.68 -2.81 -26.03
C PRO A 461 12.31 -2.68 -27.51
N GLY A 462 11.03 -2.43 -27.79
CA GLY A 462 10.53 -2.04 -29.11
C GLY A 462 10.68 -0.54 -29.32
N ASN A 463 10.17 -0.03 -30.45
CA ASN A 463 10.17 1.40 -30.76
C ASN A 463 8.72 1.93 -30.84
N PRO A 464 8.23 2.63 -29.80
CA PRO A 464 6.87 3.18 -29.79
C PRO A 464 6.72 4.51 -30.53
N TYR A 465 7.82 5.19 -30.89
CA TYR A 465 7.76 6.53 -31.50
C TYR A 465 7.00 6.62 -32.83
N PRO A 466 7.03 5.63 -33.74
CA PRO A 466 6.19 5.64 -34.94
C PRO A 466 4.68 5.68 -34.66
N TYR A 467 4.28 5.29 -33.44
CA TYR A 467 2.90 5.28 -32.96
C TYR A 467 2.63 6.43 -31.97
N ASN A 468 3.63 7.30 -31.75
CA ASN A 468 3.56 8.48 -30.92
C ASN A 468 3.38 9.73 -31.78
N THR A 469 2.83 10.80 -31.20
CA THR A 469 2.74 12.11 -31.87
C THR A 469 4.01 12.97 -31.68
N GLY A 470 5.17 12.37 -31.35
CA GLY A 470 6.42 13.06 -30.99
C GLY A 470 7.68 12.28 -31.38
N VAL A 471 8.86 12.89 -31.20
CA VAL A 471 10.18 12.31 -31.51
C VAL A 471 11.02 12.19 -30.24
N GLY A 472 11.70 11.06 -30.04
CA GLY A 472 12.61 10.85 -28.92
C GLY A 472 13.48 9.59 -29.09
N GLU A 473 14.33 9.32 -28.11
CA GLU A 473 15.23 8.17 -28.06
C GLU A 473 15.03 7.36 -26.75
N ALA A 474 15.58 6.16 -26.66
CA ALA A 474 15.48 5.31 -25.48
C ALA A 474 16.43 5.75 -24.35
N ALA A 475 15.97 5.68 -23.11
CA ALA A 475 16.70 5.87 -21.87
C ALA A 475 17.31 4.56 -21.31
N SER A 476 18.20 4.68 -20.33
CA SER A 476 18.91 3.55 -19.70
C SER A 476 18.05 2.78 -18.69
N THR A 477 18.29 1.47 -18.58
CA THR A 477 17.54 0.55 -17.71
C THR A 477 18.00 0.57 -16.26
N ALA A 478 17.06 0.58 -15.30
CA ALA A 478 17.30 0.35 -13.87
C ALA A 478 16.70 -1.00 -13.41
N LEU A 479 17.28 -1.62 -12.39
CA LEU A 479 16.75 -2.80 -11.69
C LEU A 479 16.07 -2.36 -10.39
N GLN A 480 14.95 -2.98 -10.00
CA GLN A 480 14.21 -2.65 -8.78
C GLN A 480 13.78 -3.89 -7.99
N SER A 481 13.65 -3.73 -6.68
CA SER A 481 12.89 -4.57 -5.75
C SER A 481 12.49 -3.70 -4.57
N GLU A 482 11.19 -3.47 -4.37
CA GLU A 482 10.68 -2.52 -3.37
C GLU A 482 9.36 -3.01 -2.74
N THR A 483 9.02 -2.42 -1.59
CA THR A 483 7.80 -2.67 -0.82
C THR A 483 7.04 -1.35 -0.67
N THR A 484 5.71 -1.40 -0.65
CA THR A 484 4.84 -0.21 -0.69
C THR A 484 3.50 -0.56 -0.06
N THR A 485 2.74 0.43 0.43
CA THR A 485 1.34 0.21 0.84
C THR A 485 0.33 0.71 -0.19
N HIS A 486 -0.85 0.12 -0.17
CA HIS A 486 -1.96 0.53 -1.01
C HIS A 486 -3.26 0.59 -0.21
N LEU A 487 -4.10 1.57 -0.52
CA LEU A 487 -5.47 1.62 -0.02
C LEU A 487 -6.43 2.09 -1.10
N THR A 488 -7.64 1.56 -1.02
CA THR A 488 -8.76 1.99 -1.86
C THR A 488 -9.97 2.34 -0.99
N THR A 489 -10.69 3.37 -1.39
CA THR A 489 -11.92 3.78 -0.72
C THR A 489 -12.98 4.15 -1.75
N SER A 490 -14.24 3.93 -1.38
CA SER A 490 -15.39 4.41 -2.13
C SER A 490 -16.46 4.93 -1.17
N ASP A 491 -17.31 5.84 -1.65
CA ASP A 491 -18.37 6.42 -0.83
C ASP A 491 -19.76 6.26 -1.45
N LYS A 492 -20.78 6.60 -0.65
CA LYS A 492 -22.19 6.56 -1.07
C LYS A 492 -22.56 7.50 -2.23
N TRP A 493 -21.69 8.45 -2.57
CA TRP A 493 -21.93 9.38 -3.66
C TRP A 493 -21.38 8.85 -4.98
N GLY A 494 -20.53 7.81 -4.94
CA GLY A 494 -19.92 7.20 -6.12
C GLY A 494 -18.52 7.73 -6.42
N ASN A 495 -17.88 8.42 -5.47
CA ASN A 495 -16.45 8.71 -5.58
C ASN A 495 -15.63 7.46 -5.23
N VAL A 496 -14.50 7.29 -5.90
CA VAL A 496 -13.55 6.20 -5.67
C VAL A 496 -12.13 6.78 -5.64
N VAL A 497 -11.35 6.34 -4.68
CA VAL A 497 -9.92 6.65 -4.56
C VAL A 497 -9.12 5.36 -4.59
N SER A 498 -8.05 5.37 -5.36
CA SER A 498 -7.00 4.37 -5.38
C SER A 498 -5.70 5.09 -5.05
N TYR A 499 -5.10 4.78 -3.91
CA TYR A 499 -3.96 5.51 -3.38
C TYR A 499 -2.83 4.58 -2.99
N THR A 500 -1.68 4.77 -3.62
CA THR A 500 -0.43 4.07 -3.34
C THR A 500 0.60 5.10 -2.88
N PHE A 501 1.23 4.86 -1.75
CA PHE A 501 2.25 5.77 -1.21
C PHE A 501 3.30 4.98 -0.44
N THR A 502 4.52 5.50 -0.44
CA THR A 502 5.72 4.73 -0.10
C THR A 502 6.80 5.60 0.56
N ILE A 503 7.85 4.94 1.04
CA ILE A 503 9.17 5.52 1.35
C ILE A 503 10.28 4.78 0.57
N GLU A 504 9.95 4.30 -0.63
CA GLU A 504 10.68 3.40 -1.54
C GLU A 504 10.90 1.97 -0.99
N SER A 505 11.81 1.80 -0.02
CA SER A 505 12.19 0.50 0.52
C SER A 505 11.69 0.29 1.95
N THR A 506 11.56 -0.96 2.41
CA THR A 506 11.18 -1.25 3.81
C THR A 506 12.14 -0.58 4.80
N GLY A 507 11.77 0.50 5.47
CA GLY A 507 12.62 1.28 6.38
C GLY A 507 13.24 2.53 5.76
N GLY A 508 12.98 2.80 4.47
CA GLY A 508 13.45 3.96 3.74
C GLY A 508 14.97 4.11 3.77
N SER A 509 15.41 5.35 4.02
CA SER A 509 16.81 5.72 4.25
C SER A 509 17.36 5.27 5.61
N GLY A 510 16.51 4.75 6.51
CA GLY A 510 16.87 4.46 7.90
C GLY A 510 17.00 5.70 8.81
N LEU A 511 16.83 6.91 8.26
CA LEU A 511 16.90 8.15 9.02
C LEU A 511 15.52 8.55 9.56
N ALA A 512 15.33 8.47 10.88
CA ALA A 512 14.20 9.09 11.56
C ALA A 512 14.51 10.55 11.92
N VAL A 513 13.55 11.46 11.70
CA VAL A 513 13.73 12.88 12.00
C VAL A 513 13.62 13.13 13.52
N PRO A 514 14.69 13.60 14.20
CA PRO A 514 14.72 13.75 15.65
C PRO A 514 13.64 14.70 16.17
N GLY A 515 12.87 14.24 17.16
CA GLY A 515 11.80 15.04 17.79
C GLY A 515 10.49 15.09 16.98
N PHE A 516 10.43 14.42 15.82
CA PHE A 516 9.26 14.43 14.95
C PHE A 516 8.73 13.04 14.58
N GLY A 517 9.48 11.96 14.85
CA GLY A 517 8.97 10.59 14.89
C GLY A 517 8.60 9.97 13.54
N PHE A 518 9.22 10.35 12.42
CA PHE A 518 8.97 9.70 11.12
C PHE A 518 10.26 9.39 10.37
N LEU A 519 10.25 8.28 9.61
CA LEU A 519 11.33 7.88 8.70
C LEU A 519 11.30 8.69 7.40
N LEU A 520 12.48 8.92 6.83
CA LEU A 520 12.67 9.52 5.51
C LEU A 520 12.81 8.46 4.41
N ASN A 521 12.21 8.73 3.25
CA ASN A 521 12.31 7.91 2.04
C ASN A 521 13.76 7.75 1.52
N ASN A 522 13.95 6.77 0.63
CA ASN A 522 15.14 6.63 -0.19
C ASN A 522 14.80 6.63 -1.70
N GLU A 523 13.86 7.49 -2.10
CA GLU A 523 13.18 7.44 -3.40
C GLU A 523 14.05 7.81 -4.61
N LEU A 524 15.24 8.39 -4.37
CA LEU A 524 16.21 8.78 -5.40
C LEU A 524 17.24 7.69 -5.64
#